data_AF-R6KNA3-F1
#
_entry.id   AF-R6KNA3-F1
#
_cell.length_a   1.000
_cell.length_b   1.000
_cell.length_c   1.000
_cell.angle_alpha   90.00
_cell.angle_beta   90.00
_cell.angle_gamma   90.00
#
_symmetry.space_group_name_H-M   'P 1'
#
loop_
_entity.id
_entity.type
_entity.pdbx_description
1 polymer ?
#
loop_
_entity_poly.entity_id
_entity_poly.type
_entity_poly.pdbx_seq_one_letter_code
_entity_poly.pdbx_strand_id
1 'polypeptide(L)'
;MNISQTIAGILFVSVLGTLLHFTYRWSGRNPLIGLIAPVNESVWEHMKLLFFPMLLFGLWSLKGVTDACRLSAFHAGLLMGTLLMPVLFYSYTSVLGRSILAVDITLFYICVIAAFLIYRGLSGSCLLEKYSHMTSMTVFLLLICFLLFTYFPPGFSIFKDPEG
;
A
#
# COMPACT_ATOMS: atom_id res chain seq x y z
N MET A 1 -12.42 12.37 7.73
CA MET A 1 -11.07 12.61 8.26
C MET A 1 -10.72 14.09 8.11
N ASN A 2 -10.17 14.74 9.14
CA ASN A 2 -9.76 16.15 9.05
C ASN A 2 -8.39 16.30 8.36
N ILE A 3 -8.00 17.54 8.02
CA ILE A 3 -6.74 17.81 7.32
C ILE A 3 -5.52 17.37 8.15
N SER A 4 -5.53 17.60 9.46
CA SER A 4 -4.41 17.26 10.35
C SER A 4 -4.15 15.75 10.39
N GLN A 5 -5.20 14.93 10.48
CA GLN A 5 -5.11 13.48 10.40
C GLN A 5 -4.62 13.00 9.03
N THR A 6 -5.03 13.70 7.97
CA THR A 6 -4.58 13.41 6.59
C THR A 6 -3.07 13.59 6.47
N ILE A 7 -2.56 14.74 6.94
CA ILE A 7 -1.12 15.06 6.91
C ILE A 7 -0.34 14.09 7.80
N ALA A 8 -0.83 13.82 9.02
CA ALA A 8 -0.20 12.88 9.94
C ALA A 8 -0.10 11.47 9.33
N GLY A 9 -1.15 11.00 8.66
CA GLY A 9 -1.16 9.71 7.96
C GLY A 9 -0.18 9.66 6.80
N ILE A 10 -0.13 10.70 5.95
CA ILE A 10 0.83 10.79 4.84
C ILE A 10 2.26 10.70 5.37
N LEU A 11 2.59 11.50 6.39
CA LEU A 11 3.93 11.51 7.00
C LEU A 11 4.27 10.16 7.65
N PHE A 12 3.32 9.59 8.41
CA PHE A 12 3.49 8.29 9.06
C PHE A 12 3.80 7.18 8.06
N VAL A 13 2.97 7.06 7.01
CA VAL A 13 3.13 6.02 5.98
C VAL A 13 4.38 6.24 5.14
N SER A 14 4.71 7.50 4.82
CA SER A 14 5.93 7.83 4.06
C SER A 14 7.20 7.43 4.80
N VAL A 15 7.28 7.78 6.09
CA VAL A 15 8.44 7.44 6.94
C VAL A 15 8.52 5.94 7.15
N LEU A 16 7.42 5.32 7.59
CA LEU A 16 7.42 3.91 7.94
C LEU A 16 7.58 3.01 6.71
N GLY A 17 7.00 3.37 5.57
CA GLY A 17 7.21 2.67 4.30
C GLY A 17 8.66 2.75 3.84
N THR A 18 9.29 3.92 3.91
CA THR A 18 10.72 4.06 3.57
C THR A 18 11.60 3.21 4.50
N LEU A 19 11.31 3.19 5.81
CA LEU A 19 12.03 2.33 6.76
C LEU A 19 11.78 0.84 6.45
N LEU A 20 10.53 0.46 6.19
CA LEU A 20 10.10 -0.91 5.93
C LEU A 20 10.91 -1.53 4.79
N HIS A 21 11.25 -0.75 3.76
CA HIS A 21 12.11 -1.17 2.65
C HIS A 21 13.41 -1.84 3.10
N PHE A 22 14.04 -1.33 4.17
CA PHE A 22 15.32 -1.83 4.66
C PHE A 22 15.19 -2.92 5.72
N THR A 23 14.01 -3.04 6.36
CA THR A 23 13.83 -3.88 7.55
C THR A 23 14.11 -5.36 7.31
N TYR A 24 13.78 -5.91 6.14
CA TYR A 24 14.07 -7.32 5.83
C TYR A 24 15.57 -7.61 5.92
N ARG A 25 16.40 -6.76 5.31
CA ARG A 25 17.86 -6.88 5.38
C ARG A 25 18.38 -6.60 6.80
N TRP A 26 17.88 -5.56 7.47
CA TRP A 26 18.30 -5.23 8.85
C TRP A 26 18.00 -6.34 9.84
N SER A 27 16.92 -7.11 9.62
CA SER A 27 16.56 -8.27 10.44
C SER A 27 17.40 -9.54 10.17
N GLY A 28 18.42 -9.46 9.32
CA GLY A 28 19.19 -10.63 8.89
C GLY A 28 18.40 -11.54 7.94
N ARG A 29 17.49 -10.97 7.13
CA ARG A 29 16.60 -11.69 6.21
C ARG A 29 15.63 -12.65 6.94
N ASN A 30 15.11 -12.23 8.09
CA ASN A 30 14.14 -13.01 8.86
C ASN A 30 12.85 -13.24 8.05
N PRO A 31 12.43 -14.49 7.81
CA PRO A 31 11.21 -14.79 7.05
C PRO A 31 9.93 -14.17 7.63
N LEU A 32 9.84 -14.00 8.95
CA LEU A 32 8.66 -13.36 9.54
C LEU A 32 8.58 -11.87 9.17
N ILE A 33 9.72 -11.20 9.01
CA ILE A 33 9.78 -9.81 8.55
C ILE A 33 9.48 -9.74 7.05
N GLY A 34 9.91 -10.73 6.26
CA GLY A 34 9.59 -10.81 4.82
C GLY A 34 8.09 -10.88 4.50
N LEU A 35 7.26 -11.34 5.44
CA LEU A 35 5.80 -11.31 5.29
C LEU A 35 5.25 -9.89 5.11
N ILE A 36 5.91 -8.88 5.69
CA ILE A 36 5.47 -7.47 5.68
C ILE A 36 6.42 -6.53 4.94
N ALA A 37 7.71 -6.87 4.87
CA ALA A 37 8.74 -6.06 4.23
C ALA A 37 9.10 -6.65 2.86
N PRO A 38 9.61 -5.83 1.93
CA PRO A 38 10.06 -6.33 0.64
C PRO A 38 11.22 -7.32 0.79
N VAL A 39 11.10 -8.49 0.17
CA VAL A 39 12.17 -9.51 0.12
C VAL A 39 13.02 -9.44 -1.15
N ASN A 40 12.52 -8.75 -2.18
CA ASN A 40 13.18 -8.45 -3.45
C ASN A 40 12.68 -7.08 -3.99
N GLU A 41 13.07 -6.71 -5.21
CA GLU A 41 12.77 -5.41 -5.82
C GLU A 41 11.59 -5.47 -6.80
N SER A 42 10.81 -6.56 -6.76
CA SER A 42 9.59 -6.67 -7.56
C SER A 42 8.54 -5.65 -7.12
N VAL A 43 7.71 -5.24 -8.08
CA VAL A 43 6.63 -4.27 -7.85
C VAL A 43 5.65 -4.77 -6.78
N TRP A 44 5.41 -6.07 -6.71
CA TRP A 44 4.59 -6.70 -5.67
C TRP A 44 5.16 -6.45 -4.27
N GLU A 45 6.46 -6.59 -4.11
CA GLU A 45 7.13 -6.36 -2.82
C GLU A 45 7.14 -4.86 -2.46
N HIS A 46 7.30 -3.96 -3.43
CA HIS A 46 7.16 -2.52 -3.18
C HIS A 46 5.73 -2.10 -2.81
N MET A 47 4.69 -2.82 -3.26
CA MET A 47 3.32 -2.53 -2.85
C MET A 47 3.10 -2.61 -1.33
N LYS A 48 3.90 -3.44 -0.63
CA LYS A 48 3.87 -3.58 0.83
C LYS A 48 4.26 -2.30 1.57
N LEU A 49 5.11 -1.46 0.96
CA LEU A 49 5.61 -0.20 1.53
C LEU A 49 4.49 0.80 1.83
N LEU A 50 3.40 0.75 1.06
CA LEU A 50 2.19 1.52 1.35
C LEU A 50 1.21 0.70 2.17
N PHE A 51 0.93 -0.54 1.75
CA PHE A 51 -0.16 -1.34 2.29
C PHE A 51 -0.03 -1.55 3.80
N PHE A 52 1.10 -2.08 4.27
CA PHE A 52 1.27 -2.41 5.69
C PHE A 52 1.35 -1.17 6.59
N PRO A 53 2.14 -0.12 6.26
CA PRO A 53 2.16 1.09 7.06
C PRO A 53 0.81 1.80 7.11
N MET A 54 0.07 1.86 5.99
CA MET A 54 -1.25 2.47 5.99
C MET A 54 -2.27 1.63 6.75
N LEU A 55 -2.24 0.30 6.63
CA LEU A 55 -3.07 -0.60 7.44
C LEU A 55 -2.81 -0.39 8.94
N LEU A 56 -1.55 -0.28 9.35
CA LEU A 56 -1.16 0.03 10.74
C LEU A 56 -1.69 1.40 11.19
N PHE A 57 -1.59 2.42 10.34
CA PHE A 57 -2.20 3.72 10.60
C PHE A 57 -3.72 3.62 10.77
N GLY A 58 -4.39 2.80 9.97
CA GLY A 58 -5.82 2.50 10.10
C GLY A 58 -6.19 1.89 11.44
N LEU A 59 -5.45 0.87 11.89
CA LEU A 59 -5.68 0.21 13.19
C LEU A 59 -5.64 1.20 14.37
N TRP A 60 -4.77 2.21 14.28
CA TRP A 60 -4.70 3.26 15.30
C TRP A 60 -5.77 4.34 15.11
N SER A 61 -5.89 4.90 13.91
CA SER A 61 -6.76 6.06 13.62
C SER A 61 -8.25 5.73 13.60
N LEU A 62 -8.61 4.47 13.35
CA LEU A 62 -9.99 3.97 13.33
C LEU A 62 -10.33 3.15 14.58
N LYS A 63 -9.49 3.16 15.61
CA LYS A 63 -9.76 2.45 16.87
C LYS A 63 -11.08 2.93 17.47
N GLY A 64 -12.02 2.00 17.67
CA GLY A 64 -13.35 2.29 18.21
C GLY A 64 -14.33 2.93 17.21
N VAL A 65 -13.94 3.10 15.94
CA VAL A 65 -14.84 3.54 14.87
C VAL A 65 -15.62 2.33 14.35
N THR A 66 -16.95 2.38 14.50
CA THR A 66 -17.88 1.37 13.95
C THR A 66 -18.63 1.86 12.72
N ASP A 67 -18.41 3.11 12.34
CA ASP A 67 -19.06 3.77 11.22
C ASP A 67 -18.58 3.21 9.87
N ALA A 68 -19.51 2.58 9.14
CA ALA A 68 -19.26 1.94 7.85
C ALA A 68 -18.77 2.92 6.77
N CYS A 69 -19.16 4.20 6.84
CA CYS A 69 -18.70 5.21 5.89
C CYS A 69 -17.19 5.43 6.00
N ARG A 70 -16.68 5.64 7.22
CA ARG A 70 -15.23 5.82 7.45
C ARG A 70 -14.42 4.56 7.18
N LEU A 71 -14.91 3.39 7.59
CA LEU A 71 -14.22 2.13 7.34
C LEU A 71 -14.08 1.84 5.84
N SER A 72 -15.18 1.93 5.09
CA SER A 72 -15.17 1.71 3.63
C SER A 72 -14.29 2.72 2.90
N ALA A 73 -14.32 3.99 3.30
CA ALA A 73 -13.48 5.04 2.72
C ALA A 73 -11.99 4.76 2.97
N PHE A 74 -11.62 4.30 4.17
CA PHE A 74 -10.24 3.94 4.49
C PHE A 74 -9.78 2.75 3.65
N HIS A 75 -10.57 1.67 3.59
CA HIS A 75 -10.24 0.50 2.78
C HIS A 75 -10.10 0.85 1.30
N ALA A 76 -10.98 1.71 0.77
CA ALA A 76 -10.86 2.18 -0.60
C ALA A 76 -9.58 3.00 -0.83
N GLY A 77 -9.24 3.91 0.08
CA GLY A 77 -7.97 4.66 0.00
C GLY A 77 -6.76 3.73 0.02
N LEU A 78 -6.74 2.75 0.93
CA LEU A 78 -5.69 1.72 1.03
C LEU A 78 -5.57 0.93 -0.27
N LEU A 79 -6.67 0.36 -0.76
CA LEU A 79 -6.68 -0.45 -1.98
C LEU A 79 -6.27 0.35 -3.21
N MET A 80 -6.85 1.53 -3.40
CA MET A 80 -6.57 2.37 -4.58
C MET A 80 -5.13 2.88 -4.56
N GLY A 81 -4.62 3.30 -3.40
CA GLY A 81 -3.22 3.70 -3.26
C GLY A 81 -2.25 2.55 -3.56
N THR A 82 -2.51 1.38 -2.98
CA THR A 82 -1.68 0.18 -3.20
C THR A 82 -1.70 -0.27 -4.67
N LEU A 83 -2.87 -0.29 -5.33
CA LEU A 83 -3.00 -0.71 -6.72
C LEU A 83 -2.56 0.35 -7.73
N LEU A 84 -2.49 1.63 -7.34
CA LEU A 84 -1.97 2.69 -8.18
C LEU A 84 -0.46 2.53 -8.44
N MET A 85 0.29 1.99 -7.48
CA MET A 85 1.75 1.76 -7.64
C MET A 85 2.10 0.93 -8.88
N PRO A 86 1.60 -0.30 -9.07
CA PRO A 86 1.90 -1.07 -10.27
C PRO A 86 1.38 -0.41 -11.54
N VAL A 87 0.23 0.26 -11.49
CA VAL A 87 -0.32 0.98 -12.65
C VAL A 87 0.66 2.07 -13.12
N LEU A 88 1.12 2.93 -12.21
CA LEU A 88 2.05 4.00 -12.56
C LEU A 88 3.43 3.46 -12.96
N PHE A 89 3.94 2.47 -12.23
CA PHE A 89 5.23 1.84 -12.52
C PHE A 89 5.27 1.27 -13.94
N TYR A 90 4.29 0.43 -14.31
CA TYR A 90 4.26 -0.17 -15.64
C TYR A 90 3.91 0.83 -16.74
N SER A 91 3.13 1.88 -16.42
CA SER A 91 2.84 2.95 -17.37
C SER A 91 4.12 3.69 -17.78
N TYR A 92 4.99 4.05 -16.83
CA TYR A 92 6.20 4.81 -17.18
C TYR A 92 7.32 3.90 -17.74
N THR A 93 7.48 2.70 -17.19
CA THR A 93 8.53 1.76 -17.66
C THR A 93 8.22 1.21 -19.05
N SER A 94 6.95 1.05 -19.43
CA SER A 94 6.60 0.67 -20.81
C SER A 94 6.99 1.73 -21.85
N VAL A 95 7.07 3.00 -21.45
CA VAL A 95 7.51 4.10 -22.32
C VAL A 95 9.03 4.24 -22.35
N LEU A 96 9.70 4.07 -21.21
CA LEU A 96 11.16 4.28 -21.10
C LEU A 96 12.00 3.01 -21.30
N GLY A 97 11.41 1.83 -21.22
CA GLY A 97 12.08 0.53 -21.32
C GLY A 97 12.97 0.18 -20.12
N ARG A 98 12.98 1.00 -19.06
CA ARG A 98 13.78 0.79 -17.83
C ARG A 98 13.16 1.48 -16.62
N SER A 99 13.50 0.99 -15.42
CA SER A 99 13.25 1.66 -14.15
C SER A 99 14.23 2.81 -13.92
N ILE A 100 13.79 3.82 -13.17
CA ILE A 100 14.65 4.90 -12.68
C ILE A 100 14.34 5.08 -11.20
N LEU A 101 15.33 4.80 -10.34
CA LEU A 101 15.17 4.83 -8.87
C LEU A 101 14.48 6.11 -8.35
N ALA A 102 14.87 7.28 -8.86
CA ALA A 102 14.28 8.55 -8.45
C ALA A 102 12.78 8.66 -8.81
N VAL A 103 12.39 8.08 -9.95
CA VAL A 103 10.98 8.00 -10.38
C VAL A 103 10.23 7.03 -9.47
N ASP A 104 10.79 5.86 -9.17
CA ASP A 104 10.15 4.85 -8.31
C ASP A 104 9.89 5.37 -6.90
N ILE A 105 10.86 6.06 -6.30
CA ILE A 105 10.71 6.73 -5.00
C ILE A 105 9.60 7.79 -5.08
N THR A 106 9.56 8.58 -6.15
CA THR A 106 8.54 9.61 -6.35
C THR A 106 7.14 9.00 -6.49
N LEU A 107 7.02 7.89 -7.24
CA LEU A 107 5.76 7.17 -7.42
C LEU A 107 5.23 6.62 -6.10
N PHE A 108 6.10 6.09 -5.23
CA PHE A 108 5.70 5.67 -3.89
C PHE A 108 5.01 6.82 -3.14
N TYR A 109 5.62 8.01 -3.07
CA TYR A 109 5.01 9.15 -2.37
C TYR A 109 3.72 9.65 -3.04
N ILE A 110 3.66 9.66 -4.38
CA ILE A 110 2.43 9.99 -5.12
C ILE A 110 1.30 9.04 -4.71
N CYS A 111 1.58 7.74 -4.64
CA CYS A 111 0.59 6.73 -4.26
C CYS A 111 0.12 6.89 -2.81
N VAL A 112 1.04 7.21 -1.88
CA VAL A 112 0.69 7.52 -0.48
C VAL A 112 -0.23 8.74 -0.41
N ILE A 113 0.11 9.84 -1.09
CA ILE A 113 -0.70 11.06 -1.11
C ILE A 113 -2.08 10.76 -1.71
N ALA A 114 -2.13 10.07 -2.85
CA ALA A 114 -3.38 9.68 -3.50
C ALA A 114 -4.27 8.83 -2.58
N ALA A 115 -3.70 7.86 -1.87
CA ALA A 115 -4.42 7.00 -0.93
C ALA A 115 -5.17 7.81 0.13
N PHE A 116 -4.49 8.79 0.74
CA PHE A 116 -5.07 9.63 1.78
C PHE A 116 -6.06 10.68 1.25
N LEU A 117 -5.84 11.21 0.04
CA LEU A 117 -6.80 12.09 -0.62
C LEU A 117 -8.10 11.35 -0.95
N ILE A 118 -8.00 10.11 -1.46
CA ILE A 118 -9.13 9.23 -1.73
C ILE A 118 -9.88 8.91 -0.43
N TYR A 119 -9.16 8.49 0.62
CA TYR A 119 -9.75 8.23 1.94
C TYR A 119 -10.50 9.46 2.47
N ARG A 120 -9.89 10.65 2.40
CA ARG A 120 -10.52 11.90 2.85
C ARG A 120 -11.78 12.22 2.04
N GLY A 121 -11.71 12.15 0.71
CA GLY A 121 -12.84 12.47 -0.17
C GLY A 121 -14.02 11.51 0.02
N LEU A 122 -13.75 10.21 0.11
CA LEU A 122 -14.77 9.19 0.32
C LEU A 122 -15.37 9.25 1.73
N SER A 123 -14.58 9.65 2.74
CA SER A 123 -15.10 9.87 4.09
C SER A 123 -16.10 11.03 4.17
N GLY A 124 -16.01 12.01 3.25
CA GLY A 124 -16.92 13.17 3.23
C GLY A 124 -18.21 12.91 2.45
N SER A 125 -18.21 11.95 1.53
CA SER A 125 -19.34 11.65 0.65
C SER A 125 -20.09 10.36 1.02
N CYS A 126 -19.47 9.47 1.79
CA CYS A 126 -20.01 8.16 2.17
C CYS A 126 -20.45 7.26 0.98
N LEU A 127 -19.87 7.49 -0.21
CA LEU A 127 -20.23 6.79 -1.45
C LEU A 127 -20.14 5.26 -1.33
N LEU A 128 -19.19 4.76 -0.53
CA LEU A 128 -18.90 3.33 -0.40
C LEU A 128 -19.44 2.69 0.88
N GLU A 129 -20.25 3.41 1.66
CA GLU A 129 -20.76 2.92 2.95
C GLU A 129 -21.46 1.56 2.83
N LYS A 130 -22.35 1.43 1.83
CA LYS A 130 -23.07 0.18 1.53
C LYS A 130 -22.14 -0.99 1.16
N TYR A 131 -20.93 -0.69 0.70
CA TYR A 131 -19.92 -1.66 0.27
C TYR A 131 -18.84 -1.89 1.34
N SER A 132 -19.03 -1.42 2.58
CA SER A 132 -18.04 -1.53 3.66
C SER A 132 -17.56 -2.97 3.88
N HIS A 133 -18.48 -3.94 3.91
CA HIS A 133 -18.12 -5.36 4.01
C HIS A 133 -17.28 -5.83 2.82
N MET A 134 -17.66 -5.48 1.59
CA MET A 134 -16.91 -5.88 0.39
C MET A 134 -15.50 -5.28 0.40
N THR A 135 -15.35 -3.99 0.70
CA THR A 135 -14.04 -3.34 0.78
C THR A 135 -13.15 -3.96 1.85
N SER A 136 -13.72 -4.31 3.01
CA SER A 136 -13.02 -5.02 4.09
C SER A 136 -12.55 -6.41 3.64
N MET A 137 -13.41 -7.17 2.96
CA MET A 137 -13.07 -8.49 2.40
C MET A 137 -11.96 -8.39 1.36
N THR A 138 -11.97 -7.37 0.50
CA THR A 138 -10.90 -7.16 -0.49
C THR A 138 -9.57 -6.83 0.17
N VAL A 139 -9.55 -5.98 1.21
CA VAL A 139 -8.33 -5.70 2.00
C VAL A 139 -7.81 -6.98 2.66
N PHE A 140 -8.69 -7.78 3.25
CA PHE A 140 -8.32 -9.04 3.88
C PHE A 140 -7.77 -10.06 2.87
N LEU A 141 -8.39 -10.16 1.70
CA LEU A 141 -7.91 -11.01 0.61
C LEU A 141 -6.53 -10.57 0.13
N LEU A 142 -6.33 -9.26 -0.08
CA LEU A 142 -5.04 -8.72 -0.50
C LEU A 142 -3.95 -8.94 0.56
N LEU A 143 -4.30 -8.83 1.85
CA LEU A 143 -3.41 -9.21 2.95
C LEU A 143 -2.98 -10.67 2.84
N ILE A 144 -3.91 -11.61 2.66
CA ILE A 144 -3.60 -13.03 2.47
C ILE A 144 -2.69 -13.21 1.25
N CYS A 145 -2.98 -12.55 0.13
CA CYS A 145 -2.14 -12.60 -1.05
C CYS A 145 -0.72 -12.12 -0.76
N PHE A 146 -0.53 -11.02 -0.02
CA PHE A 146 0.83 -10.56 0.36
C PHE A 146 1.56 -11.64 1.14
N LEU A 147 0.92 -12.22 2.16
CA LEU A 147 1.55 -13.25 3.00
C LEU A 147 1.91 -14.52 2.20
N LEU A 148 1.03 -14.96 1.30
CA LEU A 148 1.25 -16.17 0.49
C LEU A 148 2.23 -15.95 -0.65
N PHE A 149 2.03 -14.92 -1.47
CA PHE A 149 2.78 -14.73 -2.72
C PHE A 149 4.19 -14.18 -2.50
N THR A 150 4.53 -13.75 -1.28
CA THR A 150 5.94 -13.50 -0.91
C THR A 150 6.78 -14.77 -1.06
N TYR A 151 6.25 -15.92 -0.66
CA TYR A 151 6.97 -17.20 -0.64
C TYR A 151 6.56 -18.14 -1.77
N PHE A 152 5.37 -17.95 -2.31
CA PHE A 152 4.83 -18.73 -3.43
C PHE A 152 4.39 -17.77 -4.56
N PRO A 153 5.31 -16.98 -5.14
CA PRO A 153 4.97 -16.01 -6.17
C PRO A 153 4.47 -16.71 -7.45
N PRO A 154 3.31 -16.29 -7.99
CA PRO A 154 2.91 -16.68 -9.34
C PRO A 154 3.90 -16.22 -10.41
N GLY A 155 3.89 -16.86 -11.58
CA GLY A 155 4.80 -16.55 -12.70
C GLY A 155 4.57 -15.22 -13.43
N PHE A 156 3.82 -14.28 -12.86
CA PHE A 156 3.51 -12.97 -13.47
C PHE A 156 4.65 -11.96 -13.27
N SER A 157 4.71 -10.93 -14.13
CA SER A 157 5.77 -9.91 -14.11
C SER A 157 5.83 -9.10 -12.81
N ILE A 158 4.71 -8.92 -12.13
CA ILE A 158 4.63 -8.15 -10.87
C ILE A 158 5.44 -8.76 -9.72
N PHE A 159 5.73 -10.07 -9.78
CA PHE A 159 6.49 -10.81 -8.77
C PHE A 159 7.97 -10.96 -9.12
N LYS A 160 8.42 -10.41 -10.26
CA LYS A 160 9.81 -10.52 -10.73
C LYS A 160 10.52 -9.19 -10.58
N ASP A 161 11.81 -9.26 -10.33
CA ASP A 161 12.67 -8.07 -10.30
C ASP A 161 12.69 -7.44 -11.71
N PRO A 162 12.43 -6.13 -11.85
CA PRO A 162 12.38 -5.47 -13.16
C PRO A 162 13.72 -5.45 -13.91
N GLU A 163 14.82 -5.61 -13.17
CA GLU A 163 16.21 -5.54 -13.67
C GLU A 163 16.88 -6.93 -13.71
N GLY A 164 16.12 -8.01 -13.45
CA GLY A 164 16.59 -9.39 -13.38
C GLY A 164 16.34 -10.24 -14.63
#